data_AF-A0A5K3F5M1-F1
#
_entry.id   AF-A0A5K3F5M1-F1
#
_cell.length_a   1.000
_cell.length_b   1.000
_cell.length_c   1.000
_cell.angle_alpha   90.00
_cell.angle_beta   90.00
_cell.angle_gamma   90.00
#
_symmetry.space_group_name_H-M   'P 1'
#
loop_
_entity.id
_entity.type
_entity.pdbx_description
1 polymer ?
#
loop_
_entity_poly.entity_id
_entity_poly.type
_entity_poly.pdbx_seq_one_letter_code
_entity_poly.pdbx_strand_id
1 'polypeptide(L)'
;MTWCEASSESVDGEHDDEQRQIFLNEATYDQSTGILLQKGKRSLLESDSIPWKTDLASFLIQRAQSNFELANYFYWFLKLETHEGTPSAPEIKAMFEHVLKRFMTVLERGSETQQIWRADLLNQTKFVKKLHAMLRSVQADSSKRVRKIEILRSLLRTDGASLLRFPRPLPFPMNPNFLIASIDANSATLFKSTTQPALLSLVSPEKHVYRVIFKIGDDLRQDQLVLQMIRLMDVVLKKEMFDLQLTPYNVLAASCRHGFIQFVEGVPLASTKQEGSILTFLQRRAPSPKDPLGIQKRVLDTYIRSCGKPVVGFLTNGEIPYSRNLKY
;
A
#
# COMPACT_ATOMS: atom_id res chain seq x y z
N MET A 1 40.87 -22.82 -14.28
CA MET A 1 41.92 -21.78 -14.23
C MET A 1 41.25 -20.45 -14.56
N THR A 2 41.40 -19.48 -13.64
CA THR A 2 41.42 -18.00 -13.85
C THR A 2 40.28 -17.37 -14.65
N TRP A 3 39.30 -16.69 -14.03
CA TRP A 3 39.34 -15.28 -13.60
C TRP A 3 39.95 -14.31 -14.63
N CYS A 4 39.13 -13.39 -15.16
CA CYS A 4 39.50 -11.98 -15.26
C CYS A 4 38.27 -11.09 -15.46
N GLU A 5 38.18 -10.08 -14.60
CA GLU A 5 37.23 -8.98 -14.55
C GLU A 5 37.49 -7.92 -15.65
N ALA A 6 36.71 -6.84 -15.56
CA ALA A 6 36.87 -5.50 -16.17
C ALA A 6 36.22 -5.32 -17.55
N SER A 7 35.56 -4.22 -17.87
CA SER A 7 35.19 -3.01 -17.13
C SER A 7 34.15 -2.25 -17.95
N SER A 8 33.42 -1.37 -17.27
CA SER A 8 32.71 -0.24 -17.84
C SER A 8 33.59 0.61 -18.76
N GLU A 9 33.07 1.00 -19.92
CA GLU A 9 33.47 2.25 -20.59
C GLU A 9 32.30 2.82 -21.40
N SER A 10 31.89 4.02 -20.98
CA SER A 10 31.04 4.96 -21.70
C SER A 10 31.78 5.53 -22.90
N VAL A 11 31.14 5.56 -24.07
CA VAL A 11 31.56 6.39 -25.21
C VAL A 11 30.34 7.09 -25.77
N ASP A 12 30.31 8.42 -25.60
CA ASP A 12 29.47 9.34 -26.37
C ASP A 12 29.89 9.31 -27.84
N GLY A 13 28.92 9.38 -28.76
CA GLY A 13 29.17 9.56 -30.18
C GLY A 13 27.89 9.53 -31.00
N GLU A 14 27.37 10.70 -31.35
CA GLU A 14 26.42 10.91 -32.45
C GLU A 14 27.04 10.47 -33.78
N HIS A 15 26.38 9.58 -34.53
CA HIS A 15 25.99 9.75 -35.95
C HIS A 15 25.40 8.47 -36.56
N ASP A 16 24.50 8.70 -37.52
CA ASP A 16 24.07 7.86 -38.64
C ASP A 16 22.92 6.85 -38.45
N ASP A 17 21.72 7.43 -38.38
CA ASP A 17 20.46 6.91 -38.92
C ASP A 17 20.54 6.77 -40.46
N GLU A 18 20.92 5.60 -40.99
CA GLU A 18 20.51 5.17 -42.36
C GLU A 18 20.95 3.74 -42.70
N GLN A 19 20.50 2.70 -41.97
CA GLN A 19 20.77 1.32 -42.42
C GLN A 19 19.92 0.18 -41.82
N ARG A 20 18.61 0.37 -41.59
CA ARG A 20 17.72 -0.75 -41.21
C ARG A 20 16.36 -0.73 -41.90
N GLN A 21 16.37 -0.91 -43.22
CA GLN A 21 15.30 -1.63 -43.90
C GLN A 21 15.92 -2.43 -45.03
N ILE A 22 15.81 -3.76 -44.99
CA ILE A 22 15.70 -4.68 -46.15
C ILE A 22 15.76 -6.14 -45.60
N PHE A 23 14.80 -6.97 -46.07
CA PHE A 23 14.51 -8.39 -45.77
C PHE A 23 13.78 -8.66 -44.42
N LEU A 24 12.59 -9.26 -44.35
CA LEU A 24 12.01 -10.38 -45.11
C LEU A 24 10.47 -10.26 -45.19
N ASN A 25 9.89 -10.57 -46.35
CA ASN A 25 8.49 -11.03 -46.47
C ASN A 25 8.36 -11.89 -47.74
N GLU A 26 8.26 -13.20 -47.56
CA GLU A 26 7.70 -14.11 -48.56
C GLU A 26 6.45 -14.76 -47.97
N ALA A 27 5.34 -14.73 -48.70
CA ALA A 27 4.17 -15.57 -48.44
C ALA A 27 3.48 -15.93 -49.77
N THR A 28 3.25 -17.24 -49.90
CA THR A 28 2.73 -18.01 -51.04
C THR A 28 1.25 -17.76 -51.38
N TYR A 29 0.90 -18.02 -52.65
CA TYR A 29 -0.42 -17.81 -53.28
C TYR A 29 -1.16 -19.16 -53.43
N ASP A 30 -2.43 -19.24 -53.05
CA ASP A 30 -3.33 -20.40 -53.30
C ASP A 30 -4.61 -19.92 -54.01
N GLN A 31 -5.01 -20.64 -55.06
CA GLN A 31 -5.94 -20.23 -56.13
C GLN A 31 -7.39 -20.76 -55.97
N SER A 32 -7.76 -21.35 -54.83
CA SER A 32 -9.00 -22.16 -54.76
C SER A 32 -10.21 -21.52 -54.04
N THR A 33 -10.11 -20.31 -53.51
CA THR A 33 -11.27 -19.62 -52.91
C THR A 33 -11.31 -18.16 -53.36
N GLY A 34 -12.24 -17.82 -54.26
CA GLY A 34 -12.50 -16.46 -54.74
C GLY A 34 -13.08 -15.53 -53.68
N ILE A 35 -12.39 -15.38 -52.54
CA ILE A 35 -12.69 -14.45 -51.48
C ILE A 35 -11.44 -13.60 -51.29
N LEU A 36 -11.59 -12.29 -51.54
CA LEU A 36 -10.59 -11.29 -51.21
C LEU A 36 -10.42 -11.31 -49.68
N LEU A 37 -9.44 -12.04 -49.18
CA LEU A 37 -8.89 -11.83 -47.84
C LEU A 37 -8.29 -10.42 -47.86
N GLN A 38 -9.09 -9.41 -47.53
CA GLN A 38 -8.58 -8.18 -46.95
C GLN A 38 -7.83 -8.63 -45.71
N LYS A 39 -6.50 -8.84 -45.85
CA LYS A 39 -5.58 -8.70 -44.74
C LYS A 39 -5.90 -7.34 -44.18
N GLY A 40 -6.66 -7.34 -43.08
CA GLY A 40 -6.90 -6.15 -42.31
C GLY A 40 -5.55 -5.49 -42.15
N LYS A 41 -5.42 -4.31 -42.76
CA LYS A 41 -4.53 -3.30 -42.21
C LYS A 41 -4.99 -3.19 -40.77
N ARG A 42 -4.36 -3.96 -39.87
CA ARG A 42 -4.18 -3.53 -38.50
C ARG A 42 -3.49 -2.20 -38.70
N SER A 43 -4.32 -1.16 -38.74
CA SER A 43 -3.96 0.20 -38.45
C SER A 43 -3.00 0.05 -37.29
N LEU A 44 -1.71 0.23 -37.61
CA LEU A 44 -0.68 0.45 -36.62
C LEU A 44 -1.24 1.63 -35.86
N LEU A 45 -1.80 1.27 -34.70
CA LEU A 45 -2.48 2.12 -33.74
C LEU A 45 -2.19 3.57 -34.08
N GLU A 46 -3.18 4.23 -34.71
CA GLU A 46 -3.24 5.68 -34.63
C GLU A 46 -2.96 5.99 -33.17
N SER A 47 -1.81 6.61 -32.97
CA SER A 47 -1.28 6.98 -31.69
C SER A 47 -2.24 8.03 -31.15
N ASP A 48 -3.35 7.58 -30.57
CA ASP A 48 -4.28 8.41 -29.85
C ASP A 48 -3.49 9.02 -28.70
N SER A 49 -3.16 10.27 -28.97
CA SER A 49 -2.25 11.15 -28.27
C SER A 49 -2.41 11.04 -26.76
N ILE A 50 -1.47 10.36 -26.10
CA ILE A 50 -1.13 10.72 -24.73
C ILE A 50 -0.31 12.01 -24.85
N PRO A 51 -0.79 13.17 -24.37
CA PRO A 51 -0.10 14.43 -24.59
C PRO A 51 1.10 14.53 -23.64
N TRP A 52 2.29 14.19 -24.13
CA TRP A 52 3.57 14.50 -23.47
C TRP A 52 3.86 16.02 -23.35
N LYS A 53 2.86 16.89 -23.59
CA LYS A 53 2.91 18.35 -23.45
C LYS A 53 2.63 18.85 -22.02
N THR A 54 2.38 17.96 -21.06
CA THR A 54 1.94 18.32 -19.71
C THR A 54 2.99 17.91 -18.68
N ASP A 55 3.35 18.82 -17.76
CA ASP A 55 4.30 18.50 -16.68
C ASP A 55 3.76 17.39 -15.75
N LEU A 56 4.67 16.71 -15.05
CA LEU A 56 4.33 15.57 -14.18
C LEU A 56 3.29 15.94 -13.10
N ALA A 57 3.41 17.11 -12.48
CA ALA A 57 2.47 17.51 -11.44
C ALA A 57 1.06 17.71 -12.01
N SER A 58 0.97 18.37 -13.17
CA SER A 58 -0.27 18.54 -13.92
C SER A 58 -0.88 17.19 -14.32
N PHE A 59 -0.07 16.25 -14.81
CA PHE A 59 -0.52 14.89 -15.17
C PHE A 59 -1.09 14.13 -13.95
N LEU A 60 -0.38 14.12 -12.82
CA LEU A 60 -0.83 13.45 -11.60
C LEU A 60 -2.12 14.08 -11.06
N ILE A 61 -2.21 15.40 -11.09
CA ILE A 61 -3.40 16.15 -10.68
C ILE A 61 -4.61 15.80 -11.57
N GLN A 62 -4.43 15.70 -12.89
CA GLN A 62 -5.50 15.30 -13.83
C GLN A 62 -6.00 13.88 -13.56
N ARG A 63 -5.08 12.93 -13.30
CA ARG A 63 -5.43 11.55 -12.96
C ARG A 63 -6.18 11.46 -11.63
N ALA A 64 -5.73 12.19 -10.61
CA ALA A 64 -6.36 12.24 -9.29
C ALA A 64 -7.80 12.76 -9.34
N GLN A 65 -8.10 13.72 -10.22
CA GLN A 65 -9.43 14.28 -10.39
C GLN A 65 -10.48 13.32 -10.93
N SER A 66 -10.07 12.21 -11.53
CA SER A 66 -10.97 11.24 -12.15
C SER A 66 -11.12 9.96 -11.31
N ASN A 67 -10.33 9.80 -10.24
CA ASN A 67 -10.34 8.61 -9.41
C ASN A 67 -10.05 8.98 -7.94
N PHE A 68 -11.04 8.77 -7.06
CA PHE A 68 -10.92 9.11 -5.65
C PHE A 68 -9.81 8.34 -4.92
N GLU A 69 -9.58 7.07 -5.27
CA GLU A 69 -8.53 6.27 -4.64
C GLU A 69 -7.15 6.89 -4.92
N LEU A 70 -6.92 7.33 -6.17
CA LEU A 70 -5.71 8.03 -6.56
C LEU A 70 -5.62 9.40 -5.86
N ALA A 71 -6.71 10.18 -5.85
CA ALA A 71 -6.79 11.44 -5.12
C ALA A 71 -6.44 11.30 -3.64
N ASN A 72 -6.94 10.24 -2.99
CA ASN A 72 -6.67 9.94 -1.60
C ASN A 72 -5.17 9.68 -1.36
N TYR A 73 -4.56 8.75 -2.09
CA TYR A 73 -3.14 8.45 -1.90
C TYR A 73 -2.27 9.65 -2.26
N PHE A 74 -2.57 10.35 -3.35
CA PHE A 74 -1.85 11.54 -3.77
C PHE A 74 -1.91 12.64 -2.70
N TYR A 75 -3.09 12.89 -2.13
CA TYR A 75 -3.26 13.83 -1.02
C TYR A 75 -2.37 13.48 0.17
N TRP A 76 -2.40 12.22 0.62
CA TRP A 76 -1.65 11.80 1.80
C TRP A 76 -0.14 11.80 1.58
N PHE A 77 0.33 11.45 0.37
CA PHE A 77 1.75 11.53 0.03
C PHE A 77 2.24 12.97 -0.01
N LEU A 78 1.51 13.88 -0.68
CA LEU A 78 1.83 15.30 -0.65
C LEU A 78 1.79 15.83 0.78
N LYS A 79 0.77 15.48 1.57
CA LYS A 79 0.63 15.95 2.95
C LYS A 79 1.82 15.56 3.82
N LEU A 80 2.34 14.35 3.63
CA LEU A 80 3.54 13.87 4.31
C LEU A 80 4.78 14.69 3.94
N GLU A 81 5.01 14.95 2.65
CA GLU A 81 6.16 15.73 2.19
C GLU A 81 6.11 17.21 2.61
N THR A 82 4.89 17.78 2.71
CA THR A 82 4.69 19.15 3.21
C THR A 82 4.82 19.28 4.73
N HIS A 83 4.97 18.19 5.48
CA HIS A 83 5.02 18.25 6.94
C HIS A 83 6.36 18.85 7.41
N GLU A 84 6.32 19.76 8.39
CA GLU A 84 7.51 20.45 8.90
C GLU A 84 8.61 19.49 9.35
N GLY A 85 8.24 18.43 10.07
CA GLY A 85 9.19 17.42 10.56
C GLY A 85 9.73 16.44 9.51
N THR A 86 9.27 16.50 8.24
CA THR A 86 9.78 15.64 7.18
C THR A 86 11.16 16.12 6.73
N PRO A 87 12.20 15.26 6.75
CA PRO A 87 13.55 15.62 6.33
C PRO A 87 13.60 15.78 4.81
N SER A 88 13.49 17.02 4.35
CA SER A 88 13.57 17.40 2.94
C SER A 88 14.09 18.85 2.84
N ALA A 89 14.74 19.18 1.73
CA ALA A 89 15.20 20.54 1.47
C ALA A 89 14.01 21.53 1.42
N PRO A 90 14.17 22.77 1.90
CA PRO A 90 13.09 23.77 1.90
C PRO A 90 12.45 23.99 0.52
N GLU A 91 13.26 23.97 -0.54
CA GLU A 91 12.82 24.17 -1.92
C GLU A 91 11.93 23.01 -2.39
N ILE A 92 12.30 21.77 -2.04
CA ILE A 92 11.52 20.57 -2.35
C ILE A 92 10.19 20.60 -1.59
N LYS A 93 10.21 21.01 -0.32
CA LYS A 93 8.99 21.16 0.48
C LYS A 93 8.05 22.21 -0.12
N ALA A 94 8.58 23.37 -0.50
CA ALA A 94 7.82 24.43 -1.17
C ALA A 94 7.20 23.94 -2.49
N MET A 95 7.92 23.11 -3.25
CA MET A 95 7.40 22.46 -4.45
C MET A 95 6.20 21.56 -4.12
N PHE A 96 6.33 20.65 -3.15
CA PHE A 96 5.21 19.78 -2.74
C PHE A 96 4.01 20.56 -2.18
N GLU A 97 4.25 21.65 -1.44
CA GLU A 97 3.20 22.55 -0.95
C GLU A 97 2.47 23.22 -2.12
N HIS A 98 3.21 23.66 -3.14
CA HIS A 98 2.65 24.24 -4.35
C HIS A 98 1.78 23.22 -5.11
N VAL A 99 2.26 21.98 -5.27
CA VAL A 99 1.49 20.90 -5.93
C VAL A 99 0.23 20.56 -5.13
N LEU A 100 0.32 20.45 -3.80
CA LEU A 100 -0.83 20.22 -2.92
C LEU A 100 -1.87 21.35 -3.04
N LYS A 101 -1.41 22.61 -3.05
CA LYS A 101 -2.30 23.76 -3.23
C LYS A 101 -3.02 23.69 -4.57
N ARG A 102 -2.30 23.44 -5.67
CA ARG A 102 -2.87 23.27 -7.01
C ARG A 102 -3.92 22.17 -7.01
N PHE A 103 -3.58 20.99 -6.48
CA PHE A 103 -4.50 19.86 -6.40
C PHE A 103 -5.80 20.19 -5.66
N MET A 104 -5.69 20.79 -4.46
CA MET A 104 -6.85 21.17 -3.66
C MET A 104 -7.69 22.27 -4.31
N THR A 105 -7.06 23.22 -5.01
CA THR A 105 -7.78 24.25 -5.80
C THR A 105 -8.54 23.64 -6.97
N VAL A 106 -7.98 22.62 -7.64
CA VAL A 106 -8.71 21.99 -8.74
C VAL A 106 -9.93 21.22 -8.22
N LEU A 107 -9.81 20.49 -7.12
CA LEU A 107 -10.97 19.82 -6.52
C LEU A 107 -12.04 20.81 -6.04
N GLU A 108 -11.63 21.99 -5.57
CA GLU A 108 -12.53 23.06 -5.10
C GLU A 108 -13.34 23.70 -6.23
N ARG A 109 -12.71 23.92 -7.39
CA ARG A 109 -13.33 24.51 -8.58
C ARG A 109 -13.97 23.48 -9.52
N GLY A 110 -13.82 22.20 -9.17
CA GLY A 110 -14.29 21.07 -9.95
C GLY A 110 -15.79 20.82 -9.80
N SER A 111 -16.21 19.65 -10.30
CA SER A 111 -17.57 19.11 -10.15
C SER A 111 -17.98 18.94 -8.68
N GLU A 112 -19.28 18.78 -8.42
CA GLU A 112 -19.80 18.49 -7.08
C GLU A 112 -19.13 17.26 -6.45
N THR A 113 -18.90 16.20 -7.24
CA THR A 113 -18.17 15.01 -6.79
C THR A 113 -16.75 15.33 -6.31
N GLN A 114 -16.02 16.17 -7.05
CA GLN A 114 -14.66 16.59 -6.68
C GLN A 114 -14.65 17.48 -5.44
N GLN A 115 -15.66 18.33 -5.26
CA GLN A 115 -15.82 19.14 -4.05
C GLN A 115 -16.10 18.27 -2.82
N ILE A 116 -16.91 17.21 -2.97
CA ILE A 116 -17.12 16.19 -1.94
C ILE A 116 -15.80 15.49 -1.61
N TRP A 117 -15.02 15.07 -2.61
CA TRP A 117 -13.72 14.45 -2.38
C TRP A 117 -12.78 15.37 -1.60
N ARG A 118 -12.73 16.66 -1.96
CA ARG A 118 -11.96 17.67 -1.21
C ARG A 118 -12.41 17.73 0.26
N ALA A 119 -13.71 17.75 0.51
CA ALA A 119 -14.25 17.76 1.87
C ALA A 119 -13.86 16.49 2.64
N ASP A 120 -13.93 15.32 2.00
CA ASP A 120 -13.54 14.03 2.59
C ASP A 120 -12.05 14.02 2.94
N LEU A 121 -11.14 14.46 2.07
CA LEU A 121 -9.70 14.55 2.36
C LEU A 121 -9.38 15.46 3.56
N LEU A 122 -10.09 16.60 3.66
CA LEU A 122 -9.96 17.51 4.80
C LEU A 122 -10.52 16.89 6.09
N ASN A 123 -11.65 16.17 6.00
CA ASN A 123 -12.25 15.48 7.13
C ASN A 123 -11.38 14.31 7.60
N GLN A 124 -10.76 13.57 6.68
CA GLN A 124 -9.76 12.57 7.00
C GLN A 124 -8.58 13.17 7.78
N THR A 125 -8.10 14.35 7.38
CA THR A 125 -7.05 15.05 8.11
C THR A 125 -7.48 15.44 9.52
N LYS A 126 -8.72 15.92 9.69
CA LYS A 126 -9.29 16.22 11.02
C LYS A 126 -9.41 14.96 11.88
N PHE A 127 -9.87 13.85 11.29
CA PHE A 127 -9.98 12.56 11.96
C PHE A 127 -8.62 12.09 12.48
N VAL A 128 -7.60 12.04 11.62
CA VAL A 128 -6.25 11.60 12.00
C VAL A 128 -5.65 12.49 13.09
N LYS A 129 -5.81 13.82 12.99
CA LYS A 129 -5.33 14.76 14.01
C LYS A 129 -5.99 14.53 15.38
N LYS A 130 -7.31 14.39 15.41
CA LYS A 130 -8.05 14.12 16.66
C LYS A 130 -7.69 12.76 17.26
N LEU A 131 -7.59 11.73 16.42
CA LEU A 131 -7.18 10.39 16.85
C LEU A 131 -5.76 10.40 17.43
N HIS A 132 -4.82 11.07 16.75
CA HIS A 132 -3.46 11.26 17.25
C HIS A 132 -3.45 11.96 18.62
N ALA A 133 -4.20 13.04 18.80
CA ALA A 133 -4.27 13.76 20.07
C ALA A 133 -4.81 12.87 21.22
N MET A 134 -5.89 12.13 20.96
CA MET A 134 -6.47 11.18 21.92
C MET A 134 -5.50 10.06 22.29
N LEU A 135 -4.85 9.43 21.30
CA LEU A 135 -3.90 8.35 21.58
C LEU A 135 -2.63 8.88 22.25
N ARG A 136 -2.20 10.10 21.93
CA ARG A 136 -1.06 10.74 22.57
C ARG A 136 -1.33 11.01 24.06
N SER A 137 -2.54 11.43 24.44
CA SER A 137 -2.89 11.62 25.85
C SER A 137 -2.87 10.30 26.63
N VAL A 138 -3.37 9.21 26.02
CA VAL A 138 -3.30 7.85 26.60
C VAL A 138 -1.84 7.39 26.76
N GLN A 139 -0.98 7.67 25.78
CA GLN A 139 0.43 7.27 25.85
C GLN A 139 1.22 8.09 26.87
N ALA A 140 0.89 9.38 27.05
CA ALA A 140 1.54 10.28 28.00
C ALA A 140 1.19 9.97 29.47
N ASP A 141 0.08 9.28 29.72
CA ASP A 141 -0.28 8.79 31.06
C ASP A 141 0.84 7.89 31.62
N SER A 142 1.16 8.00 32.91
CA SER A 142 2.24 7.22 33.54
C SER A 142 1.78 5.84 34.02
N SER A 143 0.50 5.52 33.92
CA SER A 143 -0.08 4.27 34.40
C SER A 143 0.43 3.05 33.65
N LYS A 144 0.24 1.87 34.26
CA LYS A 144 0.52 0.59 33.61
C LYS A 144 -0.38 0.39 32.38
N ARG A 145 0.10 -0.42 31.43
CA ARG A 145 -0.59 -0.69 30.14
C ARG A 145 -2.06 -1.09 30.28
N VAL A 146 -2.42 -1.89 31.30
CA VAL A 146 -3.80 -2.31 31.54
C VAL A 146 -4.71 -1.11 31.81
N ARG A 147 -4.27 -0.18 32.67
CA ARG A 147 -5.01 1.05 32.97
C ARG A 147 -5.09 1.98 31.75
N LYS A 148 -4.01 2.09 30.97
CA LYS A 148 -4.03 2.84 29.69
C LYS A 148 -5.05 2.30 28.70
N ILE A 149 -5.21 0.98 28.62
CA ILE A 149 -6.24 0.33 27.80
C ILE A 149 -7.63 0.75 28.30
N GLU A 150 -7.90 0.71 29.61
CA GLU A 150 -9.19 1.16 30.15
C GLU A 150 -9.48 2.62 29.82
N ILE A 151 -8.49 3.51 29.95
CA ILE A 151 -8.60 4.93 29.58
C ILE A 151 -8.92 5.07 28.09
N LEU A 152 -8.17 4.37 27.22
CA LEU A 152 -8.43 4.37 25.77
C LEU A 152 -9.87 3.96 25.45
N ARG A 153 -10.33 2.86 26.04
CA ARG A 153 -11.69 2.36 25.83
C ARG A 153 -12.74 3.36 26.35
N SER A 154 -12.48 3.99 27.48
CA SER A 154 -13.36 5.04 28.03
C SER A 154 -13.46 6.24 27.09
N LEU A 155 -12.32 6.78 26.64
CA LEU A 155 -12.26 7.90 25.70
C LEU A 155 -12.94 7.57 24.37
N LEU A 156 -12.76 6.36 23.84
CA LEU A 156 -13.46 5.94 22.62
C LEU A 156 -14.97 5.80 22.82
N ARG A 157 -15.46 5.42 24.01
CA ARG A 157 -16.90 5.37 24.29
C ARG A 157 -17.50 6.77 24.42
N THR A 158 -16.82 7.68 25.11
CA THR A 158 -17.33 9.03 25.37
C THR A 158 -17.14 9.96 24.16
N ASP A 159 -15.94 9.97 23.59
CA ASP A 159 -15.53 10.95 22.57
C ASP A 159 -15.34 10.34 21.17
N GLY A 160 -15.40 9.02 21.03
CA GLY A 160 -15.16 8.34 19.75
C GLY A 160 -16.12 8.77 18.63
N ALA A 161 -17.38 9.05 18.96
CA ALA A 161 -18.35 9.60 18.01
C ALA A 161 -17.93 10.98 17.49
N SER A 162 -17.26 11.80 18.32
CA SER A 162 -16.77 13.14 17.93
C SER A 162 -15.61 13.08 16.94
N LEU A 163 -14.88 11.95 16.89
CA LEU A 163 -13.82 11.70 15.91
C LEU A 163 -14.39 11.59 14.49
N LEU A 164 -15.62 11.08 14.38
CA LEU A 164 -16.27 10.70 13.12
C LEU A 164 -17.56 11.50 12.84
N ARG A 165 -17.79 12.60 13.57
CA ARG A 165 -18.93 13.50 13.36
C ARG A 165 -18.74 14.33 12.08
N PHE A 166 -18.98 13.70 10.94
CA PHE A 166 -18.94 14.27 9.60
C PHE A 166 -20.30 14.06 8.90
N PRO A 167 -20.61 14.82 7.83
CA PRO A 167 -21.89 14.71 7.13
C PRO A 167 -22.19 13.32 6.54
N ARG A 168 -21.16 12.52 6.27
CA ARG A 168 -21.25 11.17 5.70
C ARG A 168 -20.18 10.25 6.31
N PRO A 169 -20.35 8.91 6.22
CA PRO A 169 -19.29 7.97 6.56
C PRO A 169 -18.00 8.31 5.83
N LEU A 170 -16.89 8.32 6.57
CA LEU A 170 -15.62 8.86 6.12
C LEU A 170 -14.80 7.79 5.40
N PRO A 171 -14.35 7.99 4.16
CA PRO A 171 -13.40 7.06 3.53
C PRO A 171 -12.11 6.96 4.32
N PHE A 172 -11.61 5.75 4.57
CA PHE A 172 -10.41 5.56 5.38
C PHE A 172 -9.14 5.90 4.60
N PRO A 173 -8.23 6.74 5.13
CA PRO A 173 -7.00 7.15 4.43
C PRO A 173 -6.15 6.04 3.82
N MET A 174 -6.01 4.90 4.51
CA MET A 174 -5.18 3.79 4.05
C MET A 174 -5.90 2.91 3.03
N ASN A 175 -7.23 2.87 3.09
CA ASN A 175 -8.08 2.10 2.18
C ASN A 175 -9.34 2.92 1.87
N PRO A 176 -9.32 3.76 0.82
CA PRO A 176 -10.40 4.69 0.51
C PRO A 176 -11.72 4.00 0.14
N ASN A 177 -11.68 2.70 -0.17
CA ASN A 177 -12.86 1.89 -0.44
C ASN A 177 -13.57 1.42 0.86
N PHE A 178 -12.94 1.58 2.03
CA PHE A 178 -13.55 1.29 3.33
C PHE A 178 -14.06 2.57 3.98
N LEU A 179 -15.37 2.66 4.21
CA LEU A 179 -16.00 3.79 4.90
C LEU A 179 -16.03 3.55 6.41
N ILE A 180 -15.57 4.51 7.20
CA ILE A 180 -15.58 4.47 8.66
C ILE A 180 -16.87 5.12 9.17
N ALA A 181 -17.67 4.35 9.90
CA ALA A 181 -18.83 4.84 10.63
C ALA A 181 -18.55 4.98 12.14
N SER A 182 -17.81 4.04 12.72
CA SER A 182 -17.42 4.09 14.13
C SER A 182 -16.09 3.38 14.41
N ILE A 183 -15.59 3.52 15.63
CA ILE A 183 -14.47 2.75 16.17
C ILE A 183 -15.00 1.90 17.31
N ASP A 184 -14.77 0.59 17.28
CA ASP A 184 -15.16 -0.29 18.38
C ASP A 184 -14.23 -0.08 19.58
N ALA A 185 -14.77 0.57 20.60
CA ALA A 185 -14.08 0.82 21.85
C ALA A 185 -13.76 -0.46 22.61
N ASN A 186 -14.54 -1.54 22.50
CA ASN A 186 -14.35 -2.73 23.33
C ASN A 186 -13.15 -3.56 22.86
N SER A 187 -12.93 -3.69 21.55
CA SER A 187 -11.77 -4.39 21.01
C SER A 187 -10.47 -3.58 21.03
N ALA A 188 -10.55 -2.26 21.27
CA ALA A 188 -9.36 -1.40 21.35
C ALA A 188 -8.38 -1.87 22.43
N THR A 189 -7.09 -1.92 22.10
CA THR A 189 -6.01 -2.36 23.00
C THR A 189 -4.66 -1.74 22.64
N LEU A 190 -3.67 -1.90 23.51
CA LEU A 190 -2.30 -1.45 23.30
C LEU A 190 -1.35 -2.66 23.28
N PHE A 191 -0.46 -2.71 22.28
CA PHE A 191 0.52 -3.79 22.18
C PHE A 191 1.54 -3.75 23.33
N LYS A 192 2.08 -4.93 23.67
CA LYS A 192 3.16 -5.08 24.65
C LYS A 192 4.52 -4.72 24.02
N SER A 193 4.71 -3.45 23.69
CA SER A 193 5.92 -2.90 23.08
C SER A 193 6.31 -1.57 23.75
N THR A 194 7.56 -1.14 23.60
CA THR A 194 8.08 0.13 24.15
C THR A 194 7.25 1.32 23.69
N THR A 195 6.87 1.37 22.41
CA THR A 195 6.08 2.47 21.83
C THR A 195 4.57 2.31 22.03
N GLN A 196 4.12 1.19 22.63
CA GLN A 196 2.72 0.87 22.92
C GLN A 196 1.73 1.34 21.83
N PRO A 197 1.86 0.86 20.57
CA PRO A 197 0.93 1.24 19.52
C PRO A 197 -0.47 0.71 19.81
N ALA A 198 -1.47 1.41 19.29
CA ALA A 198 -2.87 1.10 19.51
C ALA A 198 -3.42 0.20 18.42
N LEU A 199 -4.05 -0.91 18.80
CA LEU A 199 -4.87 -1.72 17.89
C LEU A 199 -6.31 -1.21 17.97
N LEU A 200 -6.84 -0.80 16.82
CA LEU A 200 -8.18 -0.24 16.67
C LEU A 200 -8.97 -1.03 15.64
N SER A 201 -10.25 -1.22 15.89
CA SER A 201 -11.19 -1.85 14.96
C SER A 201 -12.12 -0.78 14.40
N LEU A 202 -11.93 -0.42 13.14
CA LEU A 202 -12.79 0.51 12.42
C LEU A 202 -14.01 -0.25 11.90
N VAL A 203 -15.20 0.30 12.05
CA VAL A 203 -16.46 -0.37 11.71
C VAL A 203 -17.16 0.41 10.59
N SER A 204 -17.55 -0.29 9.53
CA SER A 204 -18.29 0.30 8.40
C SER A 204 -19.78 0.46 8.71
N PRO A 205 -20.52 1.23 7.91
CA PRO A 205 -21.98 1.28 8.00
C PRO A 205 -22.62 -0.11 7.92
N GLU A 206 -22.10 -1.01 7.06
CA GLU A 206 -22.56 -2.39 6.93
C GLU A 206 -21.97 -3.36 7.98
N LYS A 207 -21.37 -2.83 9.06
CA LYS A 207 -20.77 -3.61 10.17
C LYS A 207 -19.55 -4.45 9.80
N HIS A 208 -18.93 -4.22 8.65
CA HIS A 208 -17.62 -4.80 8.36
C HIS A 208 -16.55 -4.19 9.26
N VAL A 209 -15.58 -5.00 9.68
CA VAL A 209 -14.51 -4.58 10.59
C VAL A 209 -13.18 -4.52 9.85
N TYR A 210 -12.50 -3.37 9.93
CA TYR A 210 -11.15 -3.18 9.41
C TYR A 210 -10.21 -2.84 10.56
N ARG A 211 -9.29 -3.75 10.87
CA ARG A 211 -8.39 -3.64 12.03
C ARG A 211 -7.08 -2.94 11.63
N VAL A 212 -6.64 -1.98 12.44
CA VAL A 212 -5.41 -1.22 12.20
C VAL A 212 -4.59 -1.05 13.47
N ILE A 213 -3.28 -1.04 13.29
CA ILE A 213 -2.31 -0.60 14.28
C ILE A 213 -2.00 0.87 14.01
N PHE A 214 -2.28 1.75 14.97
CA PHE A 214 -1.83 3.14 14.92
C PHE A 214 -0.55 3.30 15.73
N LYS A 215 0.51 3.74 15.06
CA LYS A 215 1.84 3.98 15.66
C LYS A 215 2.08 5.47 15.83
N ILE A 216 2.66 5.84 16.97
CA ILE A 216 3.09 7.20 17.31
C ILE A 216 4.55 7.13 17.74
N GLY A 217 5.36 8.05 17.24
CA GLY A 217 6.81 8.11 17.48
C GLY A 217 7.65 7.30 16.48
N ASP A 218 7.02 6.55 15.56
CA ASP A 218 7.69 5.79 14.51
C ASP A 218 7.48 6.48 13.16
N ASP A 219 8.54 6.51 12.33
CA ASP A 219 8.46 6.90 10.93
C ASP A 219 8.18 5.67 10.05
N LEU A 220 7.01 5.63 9.42
CA LEU A 220 6.55 4.49 8.62
C LEU A 220 6.86 4.63 7.13
N ARG A 221 7.62 5.65 6.70
CA ARG A 221 7.93 5.87 5.28
C ARG A 221 8.69 4.71 4.66
N GLN A 222 9.67 4.17 5.38
CA GLN A 222 10.44 3.02 4.89
C GLN A 222 9.56 1.77 4.79
N ASP A 223 8.82 1.41 5.85
CA ASP A 223 7.90 0.27 5.81
C ASP A 223 6.83 0.42 4.71
N GLN A 224 6.33 1.64 4.47
CA GLN A 224 5.39 1.93 3.40
C GLN A 224 6.00 1.67 2.01
N LEU A 225 7.19 2.22 1.72
CA LEU A 225 7.87 2.03 0.43
C LEU A 225 8.18 0.55 0.20
N VAL A 226 8.70 -0.14 1.22
CA VAL A 226 8.98 -1.57 1.20
C VAL A 226 7.74 -2.38 0.81
N LEU A 227 6.60 -2.13 1.47
CA LEU A 227 5.38 -2.89 1.18
C LEU A 227 4.76 -2.53 -0.16
N GLN A 228 4.94 -1.30 -0.64
CA GLN A 228 4.58 -0.91 -2.00
C GLN A 228 5.39 -1.71 -3.04
N MET A 229 6.69 -1.86 -2.83
CA MET A 229 7.54 -2.69 -3.71
C MET A 229 7.12 -4.16 -3.69
N ILE A 230 6.82 -4.72 -2.50
CA ILE A 230 6.34 -6.10 -2.38
C ILE A 230 5.00 -6.29 -3.13
N ARG A 231 4.10 -5.31 -3.12
CA ARG A 231 2.84 -5.37 -3.90
C ARG A 231 3.09 -5.34 -5.39
N LEU A 232 3.98 -4.47 -5.83
CA LEU A 232 4.34 -4.39 -7.24
C LEU A 232 4.91 -5.74 -7.70
N MET A 233 5.80 -6.33 -6.92
CA MET A 233 6.34 -7.67 -7.18
C MET A 233 5.25 -8.74 -7.19
N ASP A 234 4.32 -8.72 -6.23
CA ASP A 234 3.19 -9.65 -6.21
C ASP A 234 2.34 -9.56 -7.49
N VAL A 235 2.08 -8.35 -8.00
CA VAL A 235 1.37 -8.14 -9.27
C VAL A 235 2.18 -8.68 -10.46
N VAL A 236 3.48 -8.43 -10.51
CA VAL A 236 4.35 -8.92 -11.60
C VAL A 236 4.40 -10.45 -11.59
N LEU A 237 4.65 -11.08 -10.44
CA LEU A 237 4.73 -12.53 -10.33
C LEU A 237 3.40 -13.21 -10.68
N LYS A 238 2.26 -12.64 -10.25
CA LYS A 238 0.94 -13.14 -10.63
C LYS A 238 0.66 -13.05 -12.13
N LYS A 239 1.18 -12.04 -12.82
CA LYS A 239 1.07 -11.94 -14.30
C LYS A 239 1.83 -13.06 -15.00
N GLU A 240 2.97 -13.48 -14.44
CA GLU A 240 3.74 -14.65 -14.89
C GLU A 240 3.19 -15.97 -14.31
N MET A 241 1.94 -15.99 -13.83
CA MET A 241 1.26 -17.15 -13.24
C MET A 241 1.96 -17.74 -12.01
N PHE A 242 2.82 -16.96 -11.36
CA PHE A 242 3.57 -17.34 -10.18
C PHE A 242 2.99 -16.71 -8.91
N ASP A 243 1.87 -17.26 -8.42
CA ASP A 243 1.27 -16.79 -7.17
C ASP A 243 1.99 -17.39 -5.95
N LEU A 244 2.80 -16.54 -5.30
CA LEU A 244 3.50 -16.84 -4.05
C LEU A 244 2.62 -16.76 -2.80
N GLN A 245 1.32 -16.44 -2.93
CA GLN A 245 0.41 -16.27 -1.79
C GLN A 245 0.94 -15.24 -0.78
N LEU A 246 1.49 -14.14 -1.28
CA LEU A 246 1.98 -13.05 -0.45
C LEU A 246 0.81 -12.31 0.22
N THR A 247 1.08 -11.75 1.40
CA THR A 247 0.10 -10.94 2.14
C THR A 247 0.68 -9.54 2.40
N PRO A 248 0.83 -8.71 1.35
CA PRO A 248 1.36 -7.37 1.52
C PRO A 248 0.31 -6.45 2.17
N TYR A 249 0.32 -6.37 3.50
CA TYR A 249 -0.61 -5.54 4.26
C TYR A 249 -0.38 -4.03 3.98
N ASN A 250 -1.43 -3.23 4.14
CA ASN A 250 -1.38 -1.80 3.89
C ASN A 250 -0.59 -1.07 4.98
N VAL A 251 0.21 -0.09 4.59
CA VAL A 251 0.85 0.88 5.51
C VAL A 251 0.59 2.28 4.96
N LEU A 252 0.25 3.20 5.86
CA LEU A 252 0.11 4.62 5.56
C LEU A 252 0.85 5.46 6.60
N ALA A 253 1.95 6.10 6.21
CA ALA A 253 2.62 7.15 6.94
C ALA A 253 1.79 8.44 6.84
N ALA A 254 0.97 8.71 7.85
CA ALA A 254 0.13 9.91 7.89
C ALA A 254 0.91 11.19 8.28
N SER A 255 2.10 11.01 8.86
CA SER A 255 3.12 12.02 9.17
C SER A 255 4.48 11.32 9.28
N CYS A 256 5.57 12.07 9.40
CA CYS A 256 6.92 11.56 9.69
C CYS A 256 7.07 10.98 11.12
N ARG A 257 6.03 11.02 11.94
CA ARG A 257 6.04 10.52 13.33
C ARG A 257 4.86 9.63 13.70
N HIS A 258 3.91 9.41 12.80
CA HIS A 258 2.78 8.55 13.09
C HIS A 258 2.12 8.03 11.81
N GLY A 259 1.46 6.90 11.92
CA GLY A 259 0.71 6.34 10.81
C GLY A 259 -0.02 5.07 11.18
N PHE A 260 -0.59 4.46 10.15
CA PHE A 260 -1.41 3.28 10.25
C PHE A 260 -0.68 2.09 9.62
N ILE A 261 -0.86 0.91 10.20
CA ILE A 261 -0.51 -0.39 9.62
C ILE A 261 -1.78 -1.24 9.65
N GLN A 262 -2.12 -1.90 8.54
CA GLN A 262 -3.21 -2.86 8.52
C GLN A 262 -2.85 -4.04 9.43
N PHE A 263 -3.76 -4.37 10.35
CA PHE A 263 -3.59 -5.53 11.18
C PHE A 263 -4.03 -6.78 10.41
N VAL A 264 -3.11 -7.74 10.28
CA VAL A 264 -3.39 -9.06 9.72
C VAL A 264 -3.38 -10.08 10.85
N GLU A 265 -4.44 -10.87 10.94
CA GLU A 265 -4.51 -11.94 11.93
C GLU A 265 -3.48 -13.02 11.62
N GLY A 266 -2.72 -13.40 12.64
CA GLY A 266 -1.67 -14.40 12.51
C GLY A 266 -1.15 -14.84 13.87
N VAL A 267 -0.40 -15.92 13.85
CA VAL A 267 0.32 -16.43 15.03
C VAL A 267 1.81 -16.19 14.79
N PRO A 268 2.50 -15.48 15.69
CA PRO A 268 3.95 -15.31 15.57
C PRO A 268 4.67 -16.66 15.54
N LEU A 269 5.66 -16.81 14.66
CA LEU A 269 6.45 -18.05 14.55
C LEU A 269 7.12 -18.46 15.87
N ALA A 270 7.45 -17.49 16.73
CA ALA A 270 7.99 -17.79 18.06
C ALA A 270 7.00 -18.57 18.95
N SER A 271 5.69 -18.32 18.80
CA SER A 271 4.64 -19.00 19.55
C SER A 271 4.41 -20.43 19.05
N THR A 272 4.63 -20.70 17.76
CA THR A 272 4.48 -22.06 17.22
C THR A 272 5.53 -23.03 17.77
N LYS A 273 6.65 -22.54 18.31
CA LYS A 273 7.65 -23.37 19.01
C LYS A 273 7.08 -24.06 20.26
N GLN A 274 6.08 -23.47 20.91
CA GLN A 274 5.38 -24.10 22.04
C GLN A 274 4.60 -25.34 21.61
N GLU A 275 4.27 -25.45 20.32
CA GLU A 275 3.62 -26.62 19.73
C GLU A 275 4.62 -27.64 19.15
N GLY A 276 5.92 -27.45 19.38
CA GLY A 276 7.00 -28.33 18.94
C GLY A 276 7.50 -28.00 17.54
N SER A 277 6.62 -27.97 16.53
CA SER A 277 7.00 -27.68 15.14
C SER A 277 5.91 -26.94 14.36
N ILE A 278 6.29 -26.32 13.24
CA ILE A 278 5.34 -25.72 12.29
C ILE A 278 4.40 -26.80 11.73
N LEU A 279 4.91 -28.01 11.48
CA LEU A 279 4.12 -29.13 10.98
C LEU A 279 2.98 -29.47 11.96
N THR A 280 3.33 -29.60 13.26
CA THR A 280 2.36 -29.90 14.33
C THR A 280 1.33 -28.78 14.47
N PHE A 281 1.76 -27.52 14.37
CA PHE A 281 0.86 -26.37 14.35
C PHE A 281 -0.14 -26.45 13.19
N LEU A 282 0.34 -26.73 11.96
CA LEU A 282 -0.51 -26.85 10.78
C LEU A 282 -1.46 -28.05 10.86
N GLN A 283 -1.01 -29.20 11.37
CA GLN A 283 -1.84 -30.39 11.56
C GLN A 283 -3.01 -30.13 12.51
N ARG A 284 -2.80 -29.37 13.59
CA ARG A 284 -3.87 -29.02 14.54
C ARG A 284 -4.85 -28.01 13.98
N ARG A 285 -4.38 -27.07 13.16
CA ARG A 285 -5.21 -25.98 12.61
C ARG A 285 -5.96 -26.36 11.35
N ALA A 286 -5.40 -27.25 10.54
CA ALA A 286 -5.99 -27.68 9.27
C ALA A 286 -5.76 -29.19 9.04
N PRO A 287 -6.33 -30.06 9.89
CA PRO A 287 -6.13 -31.50 9.77
C PRO A 287 -6.75 -32.06 8.49
N SER A 288 -6.10 -33.07 7.93
CA SER A 288 -6.63 -33.88 6.83
C SER A 288 -6.26 -35.36 7.02
N PRO A 289 -7.23 -36.26 7.23
CA PRO A 289 -6.94 -37.69 7.38
C PRO A 289 -6.56 -38.38 6.06
N LYS A 290 -6.76 -37.72 4.92
CA LYS A 290 -6.52 -38.28 3.58
C LYS A 290 -5.14 -37.92 3.02
N ASP A 291 -4.49 -36.89 3.56
CA ASP A 291 -3.23 -36.36 3.05
C ASP A 291 -2.03 -36.94 3.83
N PRO A 292 -0.87 -37.24 3.17
CA PRO A 292 0.27 -37.93 3.79
C PRO A 292 0.87 -37.26 5.03
N LEU A 293 0.72 -35.94 5.14
CA LEU A 293 1.24 -35.14 6.26
C LEU A 293 0.16 -34.81 7.30
N GLY A 294 -1.06 -35.33 7.17
CA GLY A 294 -2.15 -35.01 8.08
C GLY A 294 -2.67 -33.57 7.96
N ILE A 295 -2.30 -32.84 6.89
CA ILE A 295 -2.62 -31.42 6.68
C ILE A 295 -3.37 -31.26 5.37
N GLN A 296 -4.39 -30.39 5.34
CA GLN A 296 -5.07 -30.03 4.11
C GLN A 296 -4.09 -29.54 3.03
N LYS A 297 -4.11 -30.19 1.86
CA LYS A 297 -3.23 -29.85 0.72
C LYS A 297 -3.17 -28.35 0.40
N ARG A 298 -4.31 -27.65 0.42
CA ARG A 298 -4.38 -26.19 0.15
C ARG A 298 -3.55 -25.37 1.13
N VAL A 299 -3.56 -25.71 2.41
CA VAL A 299 -2.82 -25.00 3.46
C VAL A 299 -1.32 -25.24 3.33
N LEU A 300 -0.94 -26.49 3.05
CA LEU A 300 0.45 -26.85 2.81
C LEU A 300 1.01 -26.14 1.57
N ASP A 301 0.26 -26.13 0.45
CA ASP A 301 0.63 -25.44 -0.77
C ASP A 301 0.77 -23.92 -0.55
N THR A 302 -0.18 -23.32 0.18
CA THR A 302 -0.12 -21.90 0.56
C THR A 302 1.11 -21.60 1.42
N TYR A 303 1.42 -22.46 2.39
CA TYR A 303 2.61 -22.33 3.23
C TYR A 303 3.89 -22.37 2.39
N ILE A 304 4.05 -23.40 1.56
CA ILE A 304 5.22 -23.58 0.68
C ILE A 304 5.39 -22.38 -0.26
N ARG A 305 4.32 -21.92 -0.91
CA ARG A 305 4.35 -20.73 -1.79
C ARG A 305 4.74 -19.49 -1.01
N SER A 306 4.17 -19.28 0.17
CA SER A 306 4.47 -18.12 1.01
C SER A 306 5.91 -18.11 1.54
N CYS A 307 6.58 -19.26 1.60
CA CYS A 307 8.00 -19.36 1.92
C CYS A 307 8.92 -18.80 0.81
N GLY A 308 8.38 -18.41 -0.35
CA GLY A 308 9.11 -17.64 -1.39
C GLY A 308 9.38 -16.17 -1.02
N LYS A 309 8.85 -15.67 0.11
CA LYS A 309 9.11 -14.31 0.64
C LYS A 309 10.59 -13.90 0.71
N PRO A 310 11.57 -14.77 1.03
CA PRO A 310 13.00 -14.46 0.99
C PRO A 310 13.52 -14.09 -0.40
N VAL A 311 12.95 -14.67 -1.47
CA VAL A 311 13.34 -14.35 -2.86
C VAL A 311 12.98 -12.90 -3.18
N VAL A 312 11.80 -12.45 -2.75
CA VAL A 312 11.37 -11.05 -2.86
C VAL A 312 12.33 -10.11 -2.12
N GLY A 313 12.75 -10.48 -0.90
CA GLY A 313 13.75 -9.71 -0.14
C GLY A 313 15.12 -9.64 -0.81
N PHE A 314 15.54 -10.74 -1.46
CA PHE A 314 16.80 -10.82 -2.19
C PHE A 314 16.80 -9.96 -3.46
N LEU A 315 15.70 -9.96 -4.22
CA LEU A 315 15.53 -9.11 -5.42
C LEU A 315 15.52 -7.61 -5.10
N THR A 316 15.28 -7.26 -3.83
CA THR A 316 15.37 -5.89 -3.33
C THR A 316 16.71 -5.57 -2.65
N ASN A 317 17.77 -6.33 -2.97
CA ASN A 317 19.15 -6.14 -2.49
C ASN A 317 19.33 -6.12 -0.97
N GLY A 318 18.43 -6.75 -0.19
CA GLY A 318 18.52 -6.73 1.27
C GLY A 318 18.36 -5.33 1.92
N GLU A 319 18.10 -4.28 1.13
CA GLU A 319 17.80 -2.92 1.60
C GLU A 319 16.39 -2.81 2.21
N ILE A 320 15.60 -3.88 2.07
CA ILE A 320 14.38 -4.08 2.82
C ILE A 320 14.75 -4.78 4.13
N PRO A 321 14.93 -4.05 5.25
CA PRO A 321 14.88 -4.71 6.54
C PRO A 321 13.51 -5.38 6.62
N TYR A 322 13.47 -6.71 6.66
CA TYR A 322 12.36 -7.41 7.28
C TYR A 322 12.14 -6.71 8.61
N SER A 323 11.06 -5.93 8.70
CA SER A 323 10.82 -4.96 9.75
C SER A 323 11.28 -5.54 11.08
N ARG A 324 12.48 -5.12 11.55
CA ARG A 324 13.07 -5.63 12.80
C ARG A 324 12.18 -5.30 14.00
N ASN A 325 11.17 -4.45 13.78
CA ASN A 325 10.26 -3.88 14.75
C ASN A 325 8.81 -4.37 14.66
N LEU A 326 8.48 -5.32 13.77
CA LEU A 326 7.16 -5.99 13.77
C LEU A 326 7.21 -7.30 14.58
N LYS A 327 7.63 -7.20 15.85
CA LYS A 327 7.28 -8.20 16.86
C LYS A 327 5.95 -7.78 17.48
N TYR A 328 4.84 -8.22 16.90
CA TYR A 328 3.52 -8.05 17.51
C TYR A 328 2.80 -9.39 17.59
#